data_AF-A0A662DM41-F1
#
_entry.id   AF-A0A662DM41-F1
#
_cell.length_a   1.000
_cell.length_b   1.000
_cell.length_c   1.000
_cell.angle_alpha   90.00
_cell.angle_beta   90.00
_cell.angle_gamma   90.00
#
_symmetry.space_group_name_H-M   'P 1'
#
loop_
_entity.id
_entity.type
_entity.pdbx_description
1 polymer ?
#
loop_
_entity_poly.entity_id
_entity_poly.type
_entity_poly.pdbx_seq_one_letter_code
_entity_poly.pdbx_strand_id
1 'polypeptide(L)'
;MTGSPTPTYIRVMFRMIRQQPIRYSFALLLWVSIWTMPILVGLVSAEYFDALTQGMEVNTLTLLVAALLAYALTRSVFIFMAMRNHGSLLFRAAATIRKNLLVRIYELPGAAGPSETPGEMVSRFRDDVEHVIEPFDLFVDFVGALVAGTIS
;
A
#
# COMPACT_ATOMS: atom_id res chain seq x y z
N MET A 1 -2.43 -39.07 -5.19
CA MET A 1 -2.57 -37.61 -5.33
C MET A 1 -1.66 -36.95 -4.30
N THR A 2 -0.45 -36.58 -4.70
CA THR A 2 0.48 -35.86 -3.82
C THR A 2 -0.08 -34.47 -3.56
N GLY A 3 -0.54 -34.20 -2.35
CA GLY A 3 -1.10 -32.91 -1.96
C GLY A 3 -0.06 -31.81 -2.21
N SER A 4 -0.24 -31.05 -3.29
CA SER A 4 0.53 -29.81 -3.47
C SER A 4 0.26 -28.94 -2.24
N PRO A 5 1.29 -28.43 -1.54
CA PRO A 5 1.08 -27.59 -0.39
C PRO A 5 0.20 -26.40 -0.81
N THR A 6 -0.91 -26.21 -0.10
CA THR A 6 -1.79 -25.06 -0.31
C THR A 6 -0.92 -23.81 -0.31
N PRO A 7 -0.97 -22.97 -1.36
CA PRO A 7 -0.12 -21.80 -1.42
C PRO A 7 -0.49 -20.89 -0.25
N THR A 8 0.46 -20.72 0.67
CA THR A 8 0.32 -19.80 1.81
C THR A 8 0.06 -18.38 1.28
N TYR A 9 -0.81 -17.61 1.92
CA TYR A 9 -1.10 -16.20 1.57
C TYR A 9 0.17 -15.38 1.30
N ILE A 10 1.19 -15.56 2.13
CA ILE A 10 2.51 -14.94 2.00
C ILE A 10 3.17 -15.25 0.65
N ARG A 11 3.09 -16.50 0.16
CA ARG A 11 3.66 -16.90 -1.13
C ARG A 11 2.93 -16.21 -2.29
N VAL A 12 1.60 -16.11 -2.22
CA VAL A 12 0.80 -15.42 -3.24
C VAL A 12 1.12 -13.92 -3.25
N MET A 13 1.19 -13.30 -2.07
CA MET A 13 1.64 -11.93 -1.89
C MET A 13 2.99 -11.66 -2.56
N PHE A 14 4.02 -12.46 -2.26
CA PHE A 14 5.34 -12.28 -2.87
C PHE A 14 5.35 -12.50 -4.38
N ARG A 15 4.49 -13.39 -4.91
CA ARG A 15 4.31 -13.52 -6.37
C ARG A 15 3.70 -12.26 -6.98
N MET A 16 2.73 -11.63 -6.33
CA MET A 16 2.14 -10.36 -6.78
C MET A 16 3.18 -9.22 -6.76
N ILE A 17 4.01 -9.15 -5.72
CA ILE A 17 5.13 -8.19 -5.64
C ILE A 17 6.08 -8.40 -6.83
N ARG A 18 6.47 -9.65 -7.09
CA ARG A 18 7.39 -9.99 -8.18
C ARG A 18 6.82 -9.75 -9.58
N GLN A 19 5.51 -9.71 -9.75
CA GLN A 19 4.86 -9.39 -11.03
C GLN A 19 4.93 -7.91 -11.40
N GLN A 20 5.03 -7.02 -10.41
CA GLN A 20 5.09 -5.57 -10.63
C GLN A 20 6.09 -4.87 -9.69
N PRO A 21 7.37 -5.29 -9.69
CA PRO A 21 8.33 -4.91 -8.66
C PRO A 21 8.59 -3.41 -8.62
N ILE A 22 8.72 -2.75 -9.78
CA ILE A 22 8.99 -1.31 -9.85
C ILE A 22 7.84 -0.51 -9.23
N ARG A 23 6.58 -0.86 -9.57
CA ARG A 23 5.39 -0.17 -9.04
C ARG A 23 5.22 -0.42 -7.56
N TYR A 24 5.54 -1.64 -7.11
CA TYR A 24 5.48 -2.01 -5.71
C TYR A 24 6.55 -1.27 -4.90
N SER A 25 7.79 -1.24 -5.36
CA SER A 25 8.88 -0.48 -4.73
C SER A 25 8.56 1.01 -4.67
N PHE A 26 7.95 1.56 -5.72
CA PHE A 26 7.50 2.96 -5.72
C PHE A 26 6.36 3.20 -4.72
N ALA A 27 5.37 2.29 -4.64
CA ALA A 27 4.33 2.35 -3.62
C ALA A 27 4.93 2.33 -2.21
N LEU A 28 5.83 1.38 -1.95
CA LEU A 28 6.50 1.20 -0.68
C LEU A 28 7.24 2.48 -0.27
N LEU A 29 8.02 3.07 -1.18
CA LEU A 29 8.74 4.31 -0.92
C LEU A 29 7.80 5.47 -0.55
N LEU A 30 6.71 5.64 -1.30
CA LEU A 30 5.76 6.72 -1.06
C LEU A 30 5.06 6.56 0.29
N TRP A 31 4.56 5.36 0.59
CA TRP A 31 3.85 5.09 1.82
C TRP A 31 4.76 5.15 3.05
N VAL A 32 5.96 4.57 2.99
CA VAL A 32 6.96 4.70 4.07
C VAL A 32 7.25 6.18 4.35
N SER A 33 7.43 6.98 3.29
CA SER A 33 7.66 8.42 3.44
C SER A 33 6.48 9.12 4.12
N ILE A 34 5.23 8.79 3.75
CA ILE A 34 4.01 9.35 4.35
C ILE A 34 3.89 8.97 5.84
N TRP A 35 4.24 7.74 6.19
CA TRP A 35 4.25 7.25 7.57
C TRP A 35 5.31 7.96 8.42
N THR A 36 6.46 8.32 7.87
CA THR A 36 7.53 9.04 8.60
C THR A 36 7.36 10.56 8.62
N MET A 37 6.64 11.13 7.66
CA MET A 37 6.44 12.58 7.53
C MET A 37 5.94 13.32 8.79
N PRO A 38 5.05 12.75 9.65
CA PRO A 38 4.63 13.41 10.89
C PRO A 38 5.79 13.76 11.84
N ILE A 39 6.91 13.05 11.77
CA ILE A 39 8.11 13.37 12.56
C ILE A 39 8.64 14.76 12.18
N LEU A 40 8.64 15.10 10.88
CA LEU A 40 9.12 16.40 10.40
C LEU A 40 8.28 17.55 10.93
N VAL A 41 6.95 17.43 10.93
CA VAL A 41 6.09 18.48 11.48
C VAL A 41 6.23 18.60 13.00
N GLY A 42 6.51 17.49 13.69
CA GLY A 42 6.84 17.50 15.11
C GLY A 42 8.11 18.30 15.40
N LEU A 43 9.17 18.09 14.61
CA LEU A 43 10.43 18.85 14.73
C LEU A 43 10.25 20.35 14.46
N VAL A 44 9.52 20.72 13.41
CA VAL A 44 9.21 22.13 13.12
C VAL A 44 8.40 22.76 14.26
N SER A 45 7.50 21.98 14.87
CA SER A 45 6.72 22.44 16.02
C SER A 45 7.60 22.64 17.26
N ALA A 46 8.55 21.74 17.51
CA ALA A 46 9.51 21.87 18.61
C ALA A 46 10.36 23.14 18.47
N GLU A 47 10.96 23.36 17.29
CA GLU A 47 11.76 24.54 16.99
C GLU A 47 10.95 25.84 17.15
N TYR A 48 9.68 25.83 16.75
CA TYR A 48 8.77 26.96 16.94
C TYR A 48 8.63 27.32 18.42
N PHE A 49 8.37 26.34 19.29
CA PHE A 49 8.22 26.61 20.72
C PHE A 49 9.54 27.05 21.36
N ASP A 50 10.66 26.45 20.97
CA ASP A 50 11.98 26.83 21.49
C ASP A 50 12.33 28.28 21.11
N ALA A 51 12.20 28.64 19.83
CA ALA A 51 12.44 30.00 19.36
C ALA A 51 11.49 31.02 20.02
N LEU A 52 10.24 30.62 20.33
CA LEU A 52 9.28 31.50 21.02
C LEU A 52 9.77 31.89 22.41
N THR A 53 10.38 30.97 23.16
CA THR A 53 10.93 31.26 24.49
C THR A 53 12.17 32.15 24.46
N GLN A 54 12.90 32.14 23.35
CA GLN A 54 14.15 32.90 23.17
C GLN A 54 13.93 34.31 22.61
N GLY A 55 12.69 34.73 22.39
CA GLY A 55 12.37 36.03 21.79
C GLY A 55 12.43 36.01 20.26
N MET A 56 11.74 35.04 19.65
CA MET A 56 11.68 34.77 18.21
C MET A 56 11.71 36.02 17.31
N GLU A 57 12.68 36.04 16.40
CA GLU A 57 12.74 37.05 15.34
C GLU A 57 11.73 36.77 14.22
N VAL A 58 11.30 37.83 13.53
CA VAL A 58 10.36 37.74 12.39
C VAL A 58 10.90 36.84 11.27
N ASN A 59 12.21 36.83 11.04
CA ASN A 59 12.83 35.99 10.02
C ASN A 59 12.69 34.50 10.35
N THR A 60 12.94 34.12 11.61
CA THR A 60 12.78 32.74 12.10
C THR A 60 11.33 32.27 11.98
N LEU A 61 10.38 33.13 12.38
CA LEU A 61 8.96 32.84 12.20
C LEU A 61 8.61 32.60 10.72
N THR A 62 9.11 33.46 9.83
CA THR A 62 8.88 33.36 8.39
C THR A 62 9.42 32.04 7.83
N LEU A 63 10.62 31.63 8.26
CA LEU A 63 11.24 30.36 7.86
C LEU A 63 10.42 29.16 8.33
N LEU A 64 9.95 29.15 9.58
CA LEU A 64 9.14 28.06 10.14
C LEU A 64 7.77 27.94 9.45
N VAL A 65 7.12 29.07 9.16
CA VAL A 65 5.88 29.10 8.37
C VAL A 65 6.11 28.59 6.96
N ALA A 66 7.19 29.02 6.30
CA ALA A 66 7.57 28.53 4.98
C ALA A 66 7.84 27.01 5.00
N ALA A 67 8.50 26.50 6.05
CA ALA A 67 8.74 25.07 6.23
C ALA A 67 7.43 24.29 6.41
N LEU A 68 6.46 24.80 7.18
CA LEU A 68 5.13 24.18 7.33
C LEU A 68 4.36 24.15 6.00
N LEU A 69 4.40 25.24 5.22
CA LEU A 69 3.76 25.29 3.90
C LEU A 69 4.43 24.32 2.92
N ALA A 70 5.77 24.27 2.91
CA ALA A 70 6.53 23.33 2.08
C ALA A 70 6.23 21.88 2.47
N TYR A 71 6.13 21.59 3.77
CA TYR A 71 5.72 20.29 4.28
C TYR A 71 4.31 19.91 3.81
N ALA A 72 3.33 20.81 3.97
CA ALA A 72 1.95 20.57 3.57
C ALA A 72 1.83 20.29 2.08
N LEU A 73 2.53 21.07 1.24
CA LEU A 73 2.58 20.87 -0.20
C LEU A 73 3.23 19.52 -0.56
N THR A 74 4.39 19.24 0.02
CA THR A 74 5.13 17.98 -0.22
C THR A 74 4.29 16.78 0.17
N ARG A 75 3.70 16.79 1.36
CA ARG A 75 2.81 15.71 1.84
C ARG A 75 1.62 15.51 0.90
N SER A 76 1.01 16.60 0.42
CA SER A 76 -0.11 16.53 -0.51
C SER A 76 0.28 15.87 -1.85
N VAL A 77 1.45 16.22 -2.39
CA VAL A 77 2.00 15.59 -3.60
C VAL A 77 2.26 14.10 -3.39
N PHE A 78 2.86 13.72 -2.25
CA PHE A 78 3.13 12.33 -1.93
C PHE A 78 1.84 11.51 -1.80
N ILE A 79 0.84 12.01 -1.08
CA ILE A 79 -0.46 11.32 -0.93
C ILE A 79 -1.13 11.15 -2.30
N PHE A 80 -1.13 12.19 -3.15
CA PHE A 80 -1.71 12.10 -4.48
C PHE A 80 -1.01 11.03 -5.35
N MET A 81 0.33 11.05 -5.38
CA MET A 81 1.12 10.05 -6.11
C MET A 81 0.91 8.65 -5.56
N ALA A 82 0.85 8.50 -4.23
CA ALA A 82 0.61 7.24 -3.55
C ALA A 82 -0.74 6.66 -3.97
N MET A 83 -1.82 7.41 -3.81
CA MET A 83 -3.18 6.99 -4.19
C MET A 83 -3.27 6.62 -5.67
N ARG A 84 -2.68 7.45 -6.55
CA ARG A 84 -2.70 7.20 -8.00
C ARG A 84 -1.97 5.90 -8.38
N ASN A 85 -0.83 5.64 -7.76
CA ASN A 85 -0.06 4.41 -7.98
C ASN A 85 -0.75 3.21 -7.34
N HIS A 86 -1.21 3.35 -6.10
CA HIS A 86 -1.82 2.31 -5.27
C HIS A 86 -3.09 1.75 -5.91
N GLY A 87 -3.98 2.63 -6.39
CA GLY A 87 -5.15 2.20 -7.16
C GLY A 87 -4.74 1.35 -8.36
N SER A 88 -3.77 1.82 -9.16
CA SER A 88 -3.28 1.04 -10.31
C SER A 88 -2.64 -0.29 -9.91
N LEU A 89 -2.01 -0.37 -8.73
CA LEU A 89 -1.33 -1.56 -8.23
C LEU A 89 -2.35 -2.65 -7.86
N LEU A 90 -3.38 -2.28 -7.10
CA LEU A 90 -4.46 -3.17 -6.66
C LEU A 90 -5.34 -3.63 -7.83
N PHE A 91 -5.70 -2.73 -8.74
CA PHE A 91 -6.47 -3.11 -9.93
C PHE A 91 -5.74 -4.17 -10.78
N ARG A 92 -4.42 -4.04 -10.93
CA ARG A 92 -3.61 -5.02 -11.68
C ARG A 92 -3.51 -6.35 -10.94
N ALA A 93 -3.24 -6.33 -9.64
CA ALA A 93 -3.20 -7.54 -8.83
C ALA A 93 -4.53 -8.31 -8.93
N ALA A 94 -5.65 -7.60 -8.80
CA ALA A 94 -6.98 -8.19 -8.90
C ALA A 94 -7.30 -8.75 -10.29
N ALA A 95 -6.93 -8.03 -11.35
CA ALA A 95 -7.08 -8.51 -12.71
C ALA A 95 -6.26 -9.78 -12.97
N THR A 96 -5.03 -9.87 -12.45
CA THR A 96 -4.18 -11.05 -12.60
C THR A 96 -4.74 -12.26 -11.86
N ILE A 97 -5.24 -12.10 -10.62
CA ILE A 97 -5.86 -13.22 -9.90
C ILE A 97 -7.12 -13.68 -10.64
N ARG A 98 -8.01 -12.77 -11.04
CA ARG A 98 -9.23 -13.14 -11.80
C ARG A 98 -8.89 -13.85 -13.11
N LYS A 99 -7.86 -13.40 -13.83
CA LYS A 99 -7.36 -14.09 -15.03
C LYS A 99 -6.91 -15.51 -14.71
N ASN A 100 -6.15 -15.71 -13.63
CA ASN A 100 -5.67 -17.04 -13.24
C ASN A 100 -6.84 -17.97 -12.86
N LEU A 101 -7.86 -17.45 -12.18
CA LEU A 101 -9.07 -18.22 -11.87
C LEU A 101 -9.84 -18.61 -13.14
N LEU A 102 -9.99 -17.69 -14.11
CA LEU A 102 -10.62 -18.00 -15.41
C LEU A 102 -9.85 -19.09 -16.17
N VAL A 103 -8.53 -18.94 -16.28
CA VAL A 103 -7.67 -19.95 -16.91
C VAL A 103 -7.87 -21.30 -16.23
N ARG A 104 -7.93 -21.33 -14.89
CA ARG A 104 -8.15 -22.56 -14.15
C ARG A 104 -9.50 -23.21 -14.45
N ILE A 105 -10.57 -22.43 -14.61
CA ILE A 105 -11.90 -22.95 -15.00
C ILE A 105 -11.81 -23.62 -16.39
N TYR A 106 -11.14 -22.98 -17.35
CA TYR A 106 -10.98 -23.54 -18.70
C TYR A 106 -10.10 -24.79 -18.76
N GLU A 107 -9.23 -25.01 -17.78
CA GLU A 107 -8.42 -26.23 -17.65
C GLU A 107 -9.21 -27.42 -17.07
N LEU A 108 -10.40 -27.21 -16.51
CA LEU A 108 -11.19 -28.29 -15.94
C LEU A 108 -11.75 -29.20 -17.05
N PRO A 109 -11.76 -30.53 -16.86
CA PRO A 109 -12.38 -31.45 -17.81
C PRO A 109 -13.86 -31.09 -18.02
N GLY A 110 -14.34 -31.08 -19.28
CA GLY A 110 -15.71 -30.64 -19.60
C GLY A 110 -16.85 -31.43 -18.91
N ALA A 111 -16.58 -32.64 -18.40
CA ALA A 111 -17.51 -33.44 -17.61
C ALA A 111 -17.39 -33.22 -16.08
N ALA A 112 -16.35 -32.50 -15.64
CA ALA A 112 -16.10 -32.11 -14.25
C ALA A 112 -16.32 -30.61 -14.10
N GLY A 113 -17.55 -30.18 -14.41
CA GLY A 113 -17.97 -28.81 -14.14
C GLY A 113 -17.77 -28.46 -12.66
N PRO A 114 -17.61 -27.17 -12.32
CA PRO A 114 -17.53 -26.72 -10.94
C PRO A 114 -18.70 -27.30 -10.12
N SER A 115 -18.42 -27.79 -8.91
CA SER A 115 -19.44 -28.32 -8.00
C SER A 115 -20.40 -27.24 -7.47
N GLU A 116 -19.98 -25.98 -7.59
CA GLU A 116 -20.66 -24.79 -7.11
C GLU A 116 -21.61 -24.23 -8.18
N THR A 117 -22.66 -23.54 -7.75
CA THR A 117 -23.56 -22.85 -8.67
C THR A 117 -22.85 -21.68 -9.37
N PRO A 118 -23.30 -21.24 -10.56
CA PRO A 118 -22.73 -20.08 -11.23
C PRO A 118 -22.73 -18.80 -10.38
N GLY A 119 -23.75 -18.60 -9.54
CA GLY A 119 -23.83 -17.45 -8.63
C GLY A 119 -22.81 -17.49 -7.49
N GLU A 120 -22.58 -18.68 -6.92
CA GLU A 120 -21.52 -18.89 -5.91
C GLU A 120 -20.15 -18.65 -6.52
N MET A 121 -19.88 -19.15 -7.74
CA MET A 121 -18.62 -18.89 -8.42
C MET A 121 -18.38 -17.39 -8.65
N VAL A 122 -19.38 -16.63 -9.09
CA VAL A 122 -19.25 -15.17 -9.26
C VAL A 122 -18.96 -14.49 -7.93
N SER A 123 -19.61 -14.93 -6.85
CA SER A 123 -19.38 -14.39 -5.50
C SER A 123 -17.94 -14.66 -5.05
N ARG A 124 -17.42 -15.88 -5.24
CA ARG A 124 -16.01 -16.21 -4.97
C ARG A 124 -15.03 -15.39 -5.82
N PHE A 125 -15.32 -15.17 -7.10
CA PHE A 125 -14.49 -14.35 -7.99
C PHE A 125 -14.39 -12.88 -7.54
N ARG A 126 -15.40 -12.40 -6.83
CA ARG A 126 -15.40 -11.06 -6.24
C ARG A 126 -14.71 -11.09 -4.88
N ASP A 127 -15.26 -11.88 -3.96
CA ASP A 127 -14.95 -11.86 -2.54
C ASP A 127 -13.60 -12.53 -2.25
N ASP A 128 -13.32 -13.73 -2.77
CA ASP A 128 -12.05 -14.43 -2.51
C ASP A 128 -10.86 -13.66 -3.10
N VAL A 129 -11.07 -13.00 -4.25
CA VAL A 129 -10.02 -12.19 -4.88
C VAL A 129 -9.65 -11.00 -4.00
N GLU A 130 -10.63 -10.34 -3.38
CA GLU A 130 -10.39 -9.22 -2.45
C GLU A 130 -9.59 -9.69 -1.23
N HIS A 131 -10.01 -10.79 -0.60
CA HIS A 131 -9.31 -11.37 0.56
C HIS A 131 -7.87 -11.82 0.23
N VAL A 132 -7.60 -12.30 -0.98
CA VAL A 132 -6.23 -12.71 -1.37
C VAL A 132 -5.31 -11.52 -1.59
N ILE A 133 -5.85 -10.35 -1.95
CA ILE A 133 -5.08 -9.13 -2.21
C ILE A 133 -4.83 -8.35 -0.92
N GLU A 134 -5.71 -8.46 0.07
CA GLU A 134 -5.61 -7.73 1.33
C GLU A 134 -4.22 -7.81 2.00
N PRO A 135 -3.55 -8.98 2.14
CA PRO A 135 -2.19 -9.01 2.69
C PRO A 135 -1.18 -8.23 1.86
N PHE A 136 -1.33 -8.20 0.54
CA PHE A 136 -0.47 -7.46 -0.36
C PHE A 136 -0.66 -5.94 -0.25
N ASP A 137 -1.89 -5.50 0.00
CA ASP A 137 -2.25 -4.12 0.29
C ASP A 137 -1.65 -3.68 1.64
N LEU A 138 -2.01 -4.40 2.71
CA LEU A 138 -1.63 -4.09 4.08
C LEU A 138 -0.12 -4.16 4.33
N PHE A 139 0.63 -4.97 3.57
CA PHE A 139 2.06 -5.11 3.80
C PHE A 139 2.83 -3.79 3.63
N VAL A 140 2.37 -2.91 2.73
CA VAL A 140 3.02 -1.62 2.53
C VAL A 140 2.86 -0.72 3.75
N ASP A 141 1.67 -0.71 4.35
CA ASP A 141 1.39 0.01 5.58
C ASP A 141 2.09 -0.60 6.79
N PHE A 142 2.17 -1.93 6.87
CA PHE A 142 2.93 -2.62 7.91
C PHE A 142 4.40 -2.19 7.91
N VAL A 143 5.03 -2.14 6.73
CA VAL A 143 6.43 -1.68 6.62
C VAL A 143 6.54 -0.20 6.96
N GLY A 144 5.60 0.64 6.48
CA GLY A 144 5.58 2.06 6.81
C GLY A 144 5.46 2.33 8.30
N ALA A 145 4.52 1.67 8.97
CA ALA A 145 4.30 1.78 10.41
C ALA A 145 5.52 1.28 11.20
N LEU A 146 6.13 0.17 10.78
CA LEU A 146 7.35 -0.36 11.41
C LEU A 146 8.50 0.64 11.32
N VAL A 147 8.77 1.20 10.13
CA VAL A 147 9.84 2.18 9.93
C VAL A 147 9.58 3.43 10.76
N ALA A 148 8.36 3.98 10.71
CA ALA A 148 7.99 5.14 11.51
C ALA A 148 8.20 4.90 13.01
N GLY A 149 7.72 3.77 13.53
CA GLY A 149 7.86 3.41 14.94
C GLY A 149 9.30 3.13 15.39
N THR A 150 10.22 2.80 14.47
CA THR A 150 11.65 2.65 14.81
C THR A 150 12.43 3.97 14.85
N ILE A 151 11.92 5.01 14.18
CA ILE A 151 12.60 6.31 14.07
C ILE A 151 12.04 7.31 15.10
N SER A 152 10.76 7.19 15.48
CA SER A 152 10.10 8.02 16.48
C SER A 152 10.46 7.63 17.91
#